data_AF-A0A0C9XTP3-F1
#
_entry.id   AF-A0A0C9XTP3-F1
#
_cell.length_a   1.000
_cell.length_b   1.000
_cell.length_c   1.000
_cell.angle_alpha   90.00
_cell.angle_beta   90.00
_cell.angle_gamma   90.00
#
_symmetry.space_group_name_H-M   'P 1'
#
loop_
_entity.id
_entity.type
_entity.pdbx_description
1 polymer ?
#
loop_
_entity_poly.entity_id
_entity_poly.type
_entity_poly.pdbx_seq_one_letter_code
_entity_poly.pdbx_strand_id
1 'polypeptide(L)'
;MGTMLERFLVLPEPKFKKLLRSSPESVDDCDSQREAYRYAMSDSFVMQSQLDCTDSPLPGTRVFDIKARAAVPIRLDILNYEVCRTNRVPLYIRLSGYLIKRLTGGLESFEKEYYDLVCSAFLKYIFQARIGNVGGVLVAYHNTARIFGFQYIPLEEVEAHLYDPGDGSRLFNKCLRLLECILEEVVGVYDQQSVRCTFDKRDHVDEMVVFVEPANWVEETEGKPCPMTQLEAKVENHLNDAPSRGSMAVASDQPWLIHWAISHSAADGEDIRSSLTQSQSRQLNALHFPAGVRTLSEMVAYWDNIHFGGPISKPSTGDLSSSSSNANASEDKTEGDEWRTLNRCLAFRTASPQIEYLRRLAREGHDATMRAEAEEASSGKGKVVWGPADFLRDVVDDDQNRQLVRDVSESTVDGGEVGGVSVSVKESCDSAAGVGDGSRAKCSLDGSSHGH
;
A
#
# COMPACT_ATOMS: atom_id res chain seq x y z
N MET A 1 9.52 0.68 4.52
CA MET A 1 10.06 2.06 4.39
C MET A 1 8.94 3.09 4.28
N GLY A 2 7.95 2.92 3.37
CA GLY A 2 6.84 3.87 3.19
C GLY A 2 6.13 4.25 4.50
N THR A 3 5.60 3.28 5.24
CA THR A 3 4.91 3.50 6.53
C THR A 3 5.77 4.20 7.59
N MET A 4 7.08 3.92 7.60
CA MET A 4 8.00 4.60 8.52
C MET A 4 8.24 6.05 8.13
N LEU A 5 8.30 6.35 6.82
CA LEU A 5 8.43 7.72 6.33
C LEU A 5 7.14 8.52 6.50
N GLU A 6 5.98 7.89 6.37
CA GLU A 6 4.70 8.50 6.73
C GLU A 6 4.70 8.91 8.21
N ARG A 7 5.06 7.97 9.11
CA ARG A 7 5.21 8.27 10.53
C ARG A 7 6.27 9.34 10.82
N PHE A 8 7.37 9.38 10.06
CA PHE A 8 8.39 10.42 10.18
C PHE A 8 7.86 11.83 9.85
N LEU A 9 6.95 11.94 8.89
CA LEU A 9 6.38 13.22 8.48
C LEU A 9 5.25 13.70 9.39
N VAL A 10 4.58 12.79 10.09
CA VAL A 10 3.40 13.10 10.93
C VAL A 10 3.75 13.18 12.42
N LEU A 11 4.66 12.35 12.92
CA LEU A 11 4.96 12.27 14.34
C LEU A 11 6.03 13.27 14.78
N PRO A 12 5.90 13.87 15.98
CA PRO A 12 6.99 14.62 16.60
C PRO A 12 8.25 13.77 16.76
N GLU A 13 9.42 14.40 16.60
CA GLU A 13 10.74 13.78 16.71
C GLU A 13 10.93 12.83 17.92
N PRO A 14 10.54 13.18 19.16
CA PRO A 14 10.74 12.28 20.29
C PRO A 14 9.91 10.99 20.19
N LYS A 15 8.70 11.07 19.62
CA LYS A 15 7.85 9.88 19.40
C LYS A 15 8.41 9.04 18.26
N PHE A 16 8.83 9.67 17.17
CA PHE A 16 9.41 8.96 16.04
C PHE A 16 10.69 8.22 16.40
N LYS A 17 11.57 8.82 17.22
CA LYS A 17 12.82 8.18 17.66
C LYS A 17 12.55 6.86 18.38
N LYS A 18 11.47 6.72 19.14
CA LYS A 18 11.10 5.45 19.79
C LYS A 18 10.82 4.32 18.79
N LEU A 19 10.36 4.64 17.58
CA LEU A 19 10.06 3.67 16.52
C LEU A 19 11.31 3.19 15.78
N LEU A 20 12.48 3.77 16.03
CA LEU A 20 13.72 3.37 15.39
C LEU A 20 14.23 2.06 15.99
N ARG A 21 14.74 1.17 15.13
CA ARG A 21 15.33 -0.12 15.52
C ARG A 21 16.53 0.01 16.48
N SER A 22 17.18 1.18 16.50
CA SER A 22 18.31 1.50 17.39
C SER A 22 17.86 1.92 18.80
N SER A 23 16.57 2.13 19.02
CA SER A 23 16.06 2.56 20.30
C SER A 23 15.93 1.36 21.24
N PRO A 24 16.31 1.50 22.52
CA PRO A 24 16.09 0.42 23.49
C PRO A 24 14.60 0.11 23.55
N GLU A 25 14.23 -1.18 23.59
CA GLU A 25 12.84 -1.62 23.69
C GLU A 25 12.13 -0.86 24.81
N SER A 26 11.22 0.04 24.45
CA SER A 26 10.32 0.65 25.41
C SER A 26 9.21 -0.37 25.70
N VAL A 27 9.22 -0.91 26.92
CA VAL A 27 8.26 -1.92 27.40
C VAL A 27 6.84 -1.35 27.59
N ASP A 28 6.64 -0.04 27.43
CA ASP A 28 5.35 0.61 27.55
C ASP A 28 5.13 1.61 26.42
N ASP A 29 4.24 1.27 25.49
CA ASP A 29 3.27 2.18 24.89
C ASP A 29 2.28 1.31 24.11
N CYS A 30 1.19 0.91 24.77
CA CYS A 30 -0.05 0.64 24.05
C CYS A 30 -0.36 1.93 23.30
N ASP A 31 -0.03 1.98 22.00
CA ASP A 31 -0.35 3.09 21.13
C ASP A 31 -1.87 3.15 21.00
N SER A 32 -2.49 3.76 22.01
CA SER A 32 -3.93 3.88 22.20
C SER A 32 -4.52 4.97 21.28
N GLN A 33 -3.69 5.58 20.43
CA GLN A 33 -4.16 6.45 19.38
C GLN A 33 -4.90 5.60 18.35
N ARG A 34 -6.24 5.66 18.42
CA ARG A 34 -7.10 5.11 17.38
C ARG A 34 -6.65 5.67 16.03
N GLU A 35 -6.17 4.80 15.16
CA GLU A 35 -5.98 5.13 13.76
C GLU A 35 -7.33 5.56 13.17
N ALA A 36 -7.29 6.58 12.32
CA ALA A 36 -8.51 7.08 11.69
C ALA A 36 -8.89 6.16 10.54
N TYR A 37 -10.08 5.55 10.63
CA TYR A 37 -10.61 4.69 9.57
C TYR A 37 -11.89 5.28 8.98
N ARG A 38 -12.06 5.10 7.68
CA ARG A 38 -13.33 5.21 6.99
C ARG A 38 -13.73 3.85 6.44
N TYR A 39 -15.01 3.54 6.58
CA TYR A 39 -15.60 2.33 6.02
C TYR A 39 -16.47 2.73 4.83
N ALA A 40 -16.25 2.07 3.70
CA ALA A 40 -17.08 2.17 2.52
C ALA A 40 -17.78 0.84 2.31
N MET A 41 -19.05 0.88 1.92
CA MET A 41 -19.82 -0.31 1.60
C MET A 41 -20.14 -0.33 0.11
N SER A 42 -20.08 -1.52 -0.47
CA SER A 42 -20.67 -1.87 -1.76
C SER A 42 -21.80 -2.87 -1.47
N ASP A 43 -22.30 -3.59 -2.48
CA ASP A 43 -23.41 -4.53 -2.29
C ASP A 43 -23.04 -5.69 -1.38
N SER A 44 -21.87 -6.30 -1.60
CA SER A 44 -21.39 -7.43 -0.81
C SER A 44 -20.10 -7.14 -0.04
N PHE A 45 -19.40 -6.05 -0.34
CA PHE A 45 -18.16 -5.67 0.35
C PHE A 45 -18.31 -4.59 1.41
N VAL A 46 -17.57 -4.78 2.50
CA VAL A 46 -17.20 -3.71 3.43
C VAL A 46 -15.71 -3.48 3.29
N MET A 47 -15.34 -2.28 2.83
CA MET A 47 -13.96 -1.87 2.64
C MET A 47 -13.54 -0.89 3.73
N GLN A 48 -12.33 -1.06 4.25
CA GLN A 48 -11.73 -0.16 5.22
C GLN A 48 -10.61 0.63 4.55
N SER A 49 -10.58 1.94 4.79
CA SER A 49 -9.48 2.82 4.41
C SER A 49 -8.91 3.51 5.64
N GLN A 50 -7.59 3.39 5.82
CA GLN A 50 -6.83 4.13 6.81
C GLN A 50 -6.52 5.53 6.26
N LEU A 51 -6.79 6.55 7.06
CA LEU A 51 -6.56 7.95 6.70
C LEU A 51 -5.26 8.45 7.33
N ASP A 52 -4.44 9.14 6.52
CA ASP A 52 -3.14 9.63 6.98
C ASP A 52 -3.26 11.01 7.64
N CYS A 53 -3.81 12.00 6.94
CA CYS A 53 -3.81 13.39 7.39
C CYS A 53 -5.09 14.16 7.03
N THR A 54 -5.32 15.24 7.78
CA THR A 54 -6.36 16.22 7.47
C THR A 54 -5.80 17.63 7.58
N ASP A 55 -6.23 18.53 6.69
CA ASP A 55 -5.85 19.94 6.74
C ASP A 55 -7.04 20.86 6.45
N SER A 56 -7.17 21.92 7.24
CA SER A 56 -8.32 22.83 7.25
C SER A 56 -8.49 23.75 6.01
N PRO A 57 -7.44 24.20 5.31
CA PRO A 57 -7.55 25.04 4.12
C PRO A 57 -7.82 24.24 2.84
N LEU A 58 -7.75 22.90 2.86
CA LEU A 58 -8.06 22.08 1.69
C LEU A 58 -9.57 22.09 1.40
N PRO A 59 -9.98 22.27 0.13
CA PRO A 59 -11.38 22.17 -0.26
C PRO A 59 -11.90 20.72 -0.13
N GLY A 60 -13.22 20.55 -0.05
CA GLY A 60 -13.86 19.24 -0.02
C GLY A 60 -13.71 18.51 1.32
N THR A 61 -13.29 17.24 1.28
CA THR A 61 -13.26 16.35 2.46
C THR A 61 -12.15 16.67 3.45
N ARG A 62 -11.22 17.58 3.11
CA ARG A 62 -10.08 18.02 3.94
C ARG A 62 -9.12 16.90 4.34
N VAL A 63 -9.25 15.72 3.75
CA VAL A 63 -8.44 14.55 4.05
C VAL A 63 -7.55 14.24 2.86
N PHE A 64 -6.28 13.97 3.13
CA PHE A 64 -5.29 13.60 2.12
C PHE A 64 -4.39 12.49 2.63
N ASP A 65 -3.91 11.67 1.69
CA ASP A 65 -2.96 10.60 1.98
C ASP A 65 -1.53 11.14 1.85
N ILE A 66 -0.61 10.58 2.64
CA ILE A 66 0.82 10.83 2.49
C ILE A 66 1.45 9.61 1.84
N LYS A 67 2.26 9.81 0.80
CA LYS A 67 3.01 8.73 0.16
C LYS A 67 4.46 9.13 -0.02
N ALA A 68 5.36 8.20 0.27
CA ALA A 68 6.79 8.39 0.04
C ALA A 68 7.21 7.75 -1.29
N ARG A 69 7.89 8.52 -2.14
CA ARG A 69 8.43 8.04 -3.42
C ARG A 69 9.95 8.10 -3.41
N ALA A 70 10.58 6.92 -3.42
CA ALA A 70 12.02 6.79 -3.60
C ALA A 70 12.43 7.10 -5.04
N ALA A 71 13.57 7.77 -5.23
CA ALA A 71 14.15 8.05 -6.53
C ALA A 71 14.42 6.78 -7.35
N VAL A 72 14.41 6.90 -8.69
CA VAL A 72 14.60 5.82 -9.67
C VAL A 72 15.69 4.81 -9.26
N PRO A 73 16.92 5.20 -8.89
CA PRO A 73 17.98 4.23 -8.65
C PRO A 73 17.68 3.32 -7.47
N ILE A 74 17.09 3.84 -6.40
CA ILE A 74 16.72 3.05 -5.21
C ILE A 74 15.63 2.04 -5.56
N ARG A 75 14.69 2.40 -6.44
CA ARG A 75 13.60 1.50 -6.86
C ARG A 75 14.10 0.35 -7.74
N LEU A 76 15.06 0.61 -8.62
CA LEU A 76 15.55 -0.36 -9.61
C LEU A 76 16.74 -1.21 -9.11
N ASP A 77 17.42 -0.77 -8.06
CA ASP A 77 18.63 -1.41 -7.53
C ASP A 77 18.62 -1.41 -6.00
N ILE A 78 17.56 -2.00 -5.44
CA ILE A 78 17.18 -1.96 -4.02
C ILE A 78 18.34 -2.38 -3.10
N LEU A 79 19.17 -3.34 -3.50
CA LEU A 79 20.23 -3.87 -2.63
C LEU A 79 21.42 -2.92 -2.46
N ASN A 80 21.54 -1.87 -3.28
CA ASN A 80 22.61 -0.87 -3.15
C ASN A 80 22.10 0.43 -2.48
N TYR A 81 21.09 0.31 -1.60
CA TYR A 81 20.44 1.43 -0.91
C TYR A 81 21.32 2.15 0.12
N GLU A 82 22.37 1.50 0.61
CA GLU A 82 23.10 1.95 1.79
C GLU A 82 23.82 3.29 1.61
N VAL A 83 23.67 4.13 2.63
CA VAL A 83 24.68 5.09 3.07
C VAL A 83 25.53 4.38 4.12
N CYS A 84 26.53 3.60 3.75
CA CYS A 84 27.39 3.02 4.78
C CYS A 84 28.52 3.99 5.13
N ARG A 85 28.40 4.56 6.34
CA ARG A 85 29.41 5.33 7.09
C ARG A 85 30.66 4.50 7.47
N THR A 86 30.76 3.29 6.95
CA THR A 86 31.79 2.30 7.31
C THR A 86 32.85 2.26 6.20
N ASN A 87 34.12 2.43 6.56
CA ASN A 87 35.30 2.36 5.68
C ASN A 87 35.52 1.01 4.95
N ARG A 88 34.52 0.12 4.90
CA ARG A 88 34.61 -1.23 4.32
C ARG A 88 33.81 -1.42 3.05
N VAL A 89 32.86 -0.55 2.73
CA VAL A 89 32.21 -0.56 1.40
C VAL A 89 33.02 0.39 0.52
N PRO A 90 33.63 -0.07 -0.60
CA PRO A 90 34.33 0.84 -1.50
C PRO A 90 33.39 1.97 -1.91
N LEU A 91 33.91 3.20 -1.90
CA LEU A 91 33.25 4.50 -2.13
C LEU A 91 32.30 4.56 -3.35
N TYR A 92 32.32 3.55 -4.21
CA TYR A 92 31.86 3.58 -5.59
C TYR A 92 30.36 3.32 -5.81
N ILE A 93 29.54 2.94 -4.82
CA ILE A 93 28.12 2.63 -5.06
C ILE A 93 27.22 3.09 -3.91
N ARG A 94 26.97 4.41 -3.83
CA ARG A 94 25.98 5.01 -2.92
C ARG A 94 24.76 5.49 -3.72
N LEU A 95 23.69 4.70 -3.81
CA LEU A 95 22.46 5.14 -4.51
C LEU A 95 21.79 6.34 -3.83
N SER A 96 22.04 6.52 -2.54
CA SER A 96 21.72 7.70 -1.73
C SER A 96 22.33 9.01 -2.24
N GLY A 97 23.34 8.93 -3.11
CA GLY A 97 23.97 10.09 -3.74
C GLY A 97 23.21 10.64 -4.95
N TYR A 98 22.24 9.91 -5.49
CA TYR A 98 21.46 10.38 -6.63
C TYR A 98 20.69 11.66 -6.27
N LEU A 99 20.70 12.64 -7.17
CA LEU A 99 20.06 13.94 -6.99
C LEU A 99 19.09 14.24 -8.13
N ILE A 100 17.94 14.81 -7.78
CA ILE A 100 17.05 15.44 -8.75
C ILE A 100 17.54 16.88 -8.93
N LYS A 101 18.14 17.18 -10.09
CA LYS A 101 18.80 18.46 -10.38
C LYS A 101 17.96 19.37 -11.27
N ARG A 102 17.11 18.78 -12.11
CA ARG A 102 16.34 19.48 -13.14
C ARG A 102 14.84 19.27 -12.94
N LEU A 103 14.03 20.19 -13.44
CA LEU A 103 12.59 19.99 -13.50
C LEU A 103 12.22 19.03 -14.63
N THR A 104 12.79 19.21 -15.82
CA THR A 104 12.52 18.42 -17.02
C THR A 104 13.72 17.57 -17.46
N GLY A 105 13.45 16.49 -18.20
CA GLY A 105 14.45 15.59 -18.78
C GLY A 105 14.21 14.11 -18.47
N GLY A 106 15.06 13.24 -19.02
CA GLY A 106 14.89 11.78 -18.88
C GLY A 106 15.45 11.15 -17.58
N LEU A 107 16.44 11.79 -16.95
CA LEU A 107 17.08 11.34 -15.70
C LEU A 107 17.56 12.55 -14.87
N GLU A 108 17.71 12.36 -13.56
CA GLU A 108 17.97 13.41 -12.57
C GLU A 108 16.95 14.56 -12.65
N SER A 109 15.72 14.25 -13.09
CA SER A 109 14.65 15.20 -13.36
C SER A 109 13.40 14.86 -12.55
N PHE A 110 12.67 15.89 -12.14
CA PHE A 110 11.37 15.74 -11.51
C PHE A 110 10.35 15.09 -12.47
N GLU A 111 10.34 15.51 -13.73
CA GLU A 111 9.48 14.95 -14.80
C GLU A 111 9.61 13.43 -14.91
N LYS A 112 10.82 12.87 -14.81
CA LYS A 112 11.02 11.41 -14.85
C LYS A 112 10.39 10.71 -13.65
N GLU A 113 10.58 11.26 -12.45
CA GLU A 113 10.01 10.68 -11.22
C GLU A 113 8.49 10.79 -11.21
N TYR A 114 7.95 11.90 -11.74
CA TYR A 114 6.52 12.12 -11.91
C TYR A 114 5.93 11.16 -12.95
N TYR A 115 6.54 11.03 -14.13
CA TYR A 115 6.12 10.06 -15.15
C TYR A 115 6.11 8.63 -14.62
N ASP A 116 7.16 8.23 -13.92
CA ASP A 116 7.21 6.89 -13.29
C ASP A 116 6.14 6.72 -12.22
N LEU A 117 5.80 7.78 -11.49
CA LEU A 117 4.74 7.76 -10.49
C LEU A 117 3.38 7.51 -11.15
N VAL A 118 3.10 8.22 -12.26
CA VAL A 118 1.90 8.03 -13.09
C VAL A 118 1.80 6.57 -13.54
N CYS A 119 2.86 6.01 -14.13
CA CYS A 119 2.82 4.65 -14.68
C CYS A 119 2.76 3.54 -13.62
N SER A 120 3.28 3.75 -12.40
CA SER A 120 3.48 2.66 -11.43
C SER A 120 2.60 2.72 -10.18
N ALA A 121 2.11 3.90 -9.80
CA ALA A 121 1.48 4.10 -8.50
C ALA A 121 0.10 4.77 -8.58
N PHE A 122 -0.16 5.60 -9.59
CA PHE A 122 -1.45 6.33 -9.68
C PHE A 122 -2.64 5.39 -9.67
N LEU A 123 -2.56 4.26 -10.37
CA LEU A 123 -3.63 3.26 -10.34
C LEU A 123 -3.91 2.74 -8.92
N LYS A 124 -2.92 2.65 -8.02
CA LYS A 124 -3.17 2.26 -6.63
C LYS A 124 -3.74 3.41 -5.81
N TYR A 125 -3.21 4.62 -6.02
CA TYR A 125 -3.60 5.81 -5.28
C TYR A 125 -5.05 6.20 -5.55
N ILE A 126 -5.53 6.04 -6.78
CA ILE A 126 -6.91 6.36 -7.11
C ILE A 126 -7.91 5.42 -6.41
N PHE A 127 -7.65 4.11 -6.36
CA PHE A 127 -8.53 3.18 -5.64
C PHE A 127 -8.49 3.48 -4.13
N GLN A 128 -7.32 3.75 -3.56
CA GLN A 128 -7.20 4.14 -2.14
C GLN A 128 -7.97 5.44 -1.84
N ALA A 129 -7.80 6.45 -2.69
CA ALA A 129 -8.47 7.73 -2.52
C ALA A 129 -9.99 7.62 -2.67
N ARG A 130 -10.47 6.82 -3.63
CA ARG A 130 -11.90 6.57 -3.84
C ARG A 130 -12.54 5.80 -2.67
N ILE A 131 -11.88 4.75 -2.17
CA ILE A 131 -12.37 3.98 -1.00
C ILE A 131 -12.37 4.85 0.27
N GLY A 132 -11.34 5.67 0.46
CA GLY A 132 -11.20 6.55 1.63
C GLY A 132 -11.91 7.89 1.52
N ASN A 133 -12.51 8.21 0.38
CA ASN A 133 -13.04 9.54 0.05
C ASN A 133 -12.01 10.67 0.35
N VAL A 134 -10.79 10.46 -0.15
CA VAL A 134 -9.62 11.31 0.05
C VAL A 134 -9.52 12.29 -1.12
N GLY A 135 -9.25 13.57 -0.85
CA GLY A 135 -9.23 14.63 -1.88
C GLY A 135 -7.95 14.68 -2.72
N GLY A 136 -6.89 14.00 -2.29
CA GLY A 136 -5.61 13.97 -3.00
C GLY A 136 -4.51 13.31 -2.19
N VAL A 137 -3.31 13.29 -2.78
CA VAL A 137 -2.14 12.62 -2.21
C VAL A 137 -0.96 13.58 -2.14
N LEU A 138 -0.36 13.71 -0.95
CA LEU A 138 0.90 14.42 -0.74
C LEU A 138 2.06 13.43 -0.90
N VAL A 139 2.83 13.62 -1.97
CA VAL A 139 3.97 12.77 -2.32
C VAL A 139 5.28 13.42 -1.88
N ALA A 140 6.03 12.72 -1.03
CA ALA A 140 7.38 13.10 -0.63
C ALA A 140 8.42 12.38 -1.52
N TYR A 141 9.13 13.13 -2.36
CA TYR A 141 10.21 12.59 -3.18
C TYR A 141 11.49 12.52 -2.36
N HIS A 142 12.11 11.35 -2.28
CA HIS A 142 13.26 11.16 -1.41
C HIS A 142 14.29 10.18 -1.96
N ASN A 143 15.49 10.24 -1.40
CA ASN A 143 16.43 9.14 -1.40
C ASN A 143 16.63 8.64 0.05
N THR A 144 17.58 7.74 0.31
CA THR A 144 17.81 7.25 1.69
C THR A 144 18.57 8.25 2.58
N ALA A 145 19.08 9.34 2.02
CA ALA A 145 19.83 10.38 2.74
C ALA A 145 19.05 11.69 2.94
N ARG A 146 18.13 12.05 2.04
CA ARG A 146 17.40 13.32 2.05
C ARG A 146 16.05 13.24 1.35
N ILE A 147 15.19 14.18 1.69
CA ILE A 147 13.94 14.50 0.97
C ILE A 147 14.25 15.63 -0.02
N PHE A 148 13.83 15.48 -1.28
CA PHE A 148 14.01 16.48 -2.33
C PHE A 148 12.90 17.53 -2.34
N GLY A 149 11.67 17.12 -2.05
CA GLY A 149 10.51 18.00 -2.05
C GLY A 149 9.21 17.24 -1.88
N PHE A 150 8.15 18.02 -1.76
CA PHE A 150 6.78 17.54 -1.61
C PHE A 150 5.94 18.03 -2.79
N GLN A 151 5.03 17.20 -3.27
CA GLN A 151 4.03 17.56 -4.26
C GLN A 151 2.67 17.11 -3.77
N TYR A 152 1.71 18.02 -3.71
CA TYR A 152 0.32 17.64 -3.54
C TYR A 152 -0.28 17.38 -4.93
N ILE A 153 -0.85 16.19 -5.12
CA ILE A 153 -1.51 15.78 -6.36
C ILE A 153 -3.00 15.59 -6.04
N PRO A 154 -3.88 16.47 -6.54
CA PRO A 154 -5.32 16.34 -6.32
C PRO A 154 -5.86 15.09 -7.03
N LEU A 155 -6.96 14.53 -6.52
CA LEU A 155 -7.56 13.32 -7.09
C LEU A 155 -7.94 13.51 -8.56
N GLU A 156 -8.43 14.69 -8.92
CA GLU A 156 -8.82 15.05 -10.29
C GLU A 156 -7.62 15.00 -11.25
N GLU A 157 -6.42 15.36 -10.78
CA GLU A 157 -5.20 15.28 -11.59
C GLU A 157 -4.77 13.82 -11.80
N VAL A 158 -4.87 12.98 -10.76
CA VAL A 158 -4.60 11.55 -10.89
C VAL A 158 -5.54 10.91 -11.92
N GLU A 159 -6.81 11.27 -11.86
CA GLU A 159 -7.85 10.81 -12.80
C GLU A 159 -7.60 11.26 -14.21
N ALA A 160 -7.23 12.53 -14.38
CA ALA A 160 -6.91 13.05 -15.69
C ALA A 160 -5.74 12.29 -16.33
N HIS A 161 -4.68 11.99 -15.58
CA HIS A 161 -3.53 11.26 -16.14
C HIS A 161 -3.84 9.80 -16.49
N LEU A 162 -4.78 9.17 -15.80
CA LEU A 162 -5.11 7.76 -16.03
C LEU A 162 -6.22 7.56 -17.06
N TYR A 163 -7.23 8.43 -17.05
CA TYR A 163 -8.50 8.18 -17.72
C TYR A 163 -8.96 9.31 -18.65
N ASP A 164 -8.36 10.52 -18.64
CA ASP A 164 -8.82 11.67 -19.44
C ASP A 164 -9.04 11.30 -20.92
N PRO A 165 -10.22 11.63 -21.49
CA PRO A 165 -11.34 12.43 -20.95
C PRO A 165 -12.40 11.69 -20.11
N GLY A 166 -12.09 10.52 -19.58
CA GLY A 166 -13.04 9.63 -18.91
C GLY A 166 -13.27 9.82 -17.42
N ASP A 167 -14.42 9.33 -16.96
CA ASP A 167 -14.84 9.41 -15.56
C ASP A 167 -14.32 8.21 -14.74
N GLY A 168 -13.38 8.47 -13.84
CA GLY A 168 -12.81 7.47 -12.93
C GLY A 168 -13.85 6.80 -12.02
N SER A 169 -14.94 7.50 -11.70
CA SER A 169 -16.03 6.95 -10.86
C SER A 169 -16.73 5.78 -11.55
N ARG A 170 -16.97 5.90 -12.86
CA ARG A 170 -17.64 4.84 -13.65
C ARG A 170 -16.78 3.60 -13.75
N LEU A 171 -15.47 3.78 -13.96
CA LEU A 171 -14.52 2.66 -13.97
C LEU A 171 -14.45 2.00 -12.59
N PHE A 172 -14.28 2.79 -11.52
CA PHE A 172 -14.17 2.28 -10.16
C PHE A 172 -15.36 1.38 -9.79
N ASN A 173 -16.58 1.87 -10.01
CA ASN A 173 -17.80 1.11 -9.69
C ASN A 173 -17.88 -0.19 -10.48
N LYS A 174 -17.55 -0.17 -11.77
CA LYS A 174 -17.58 -1.37 -12.63
C LYS A 174 -16.50 -2.38 -12.25
N CYS A 175 -15.29 -1.93 -11.92
CA CYS A 175 -14.22 -2.80 -11.42
C CYS A 175 -14.61 -3.45 -10.09
N LEU A 176 -15.23 -2.68 -9.18
CA LEU A 176 -15.68 -3.20 -7.90
C LEU A 176 -16.76 -4.27 -8.08
N ARG A 177 -17.76 -4.03 -8.93
CA ARG A 177 -18.78 -5.02 -9.25
C ARG A 177 -18.22 -6.29 -9.88
N LEU A 178 -17.29 -6.16 -10.82
CA LEU A 178 -16.66 -7.32 -11.43
C LEU A 178 -15.87 -8.13 -10.40
N LEU A 179 -15.18 -7.46 -9.48
CA LEU A 179 -14.45 -8.12 -8.39
C LEU A 179 -15.41 -8.85 -7.43
N GLU A 180 -16.57 -8.26 -7.11
CA GLU A 180 -17.63 -8.93 -6.34
C GLU A 180 -18.08 -10.22 -7.02
N CYS A 181 -18.47 -10.16 -8.30
CA CYS A 181 -18.91 -11.36 -9.04
C CYS A 181 -17.84 -12.46 -9.04
N ILE A 182 -16.57 -12.10 -9.25
CA ILE A 182 -15.48 -13.09 -9.27
C ILE A 182 -15.26 -13.70 -7.88
N LEU A 183 -15.29 -12.87 -6.83
CA LEU A 183 -15.08 -13.37 -5.47
C LEU A 183 -16.26 -14.20 -4.95
N GLU A 184 -17.49 -13.93 -5.39
CA GLU A 184 -18.65 -14.77 -5.12
C GLU A 184 -18.46 -16.19 -5.69
N GLU A 185 -17.99 -16.31 -6.93
CA GLU A 185 -17.65 -17.61 -7.53
C GLU A 185 -16.50 -18.28 -6.79
N VAL A 186 -15.44 -17.55 -6.43
CA VAL A 186 -14.28 -18.07 -5.68
C VAL A 186 -14.68 -18.67 -4.34
N VAL A 187 -15.58 -18.01 -3.60
CA VAL A 187 -16.10 -18.50 -2.31
C VAL A 187 -16.96 -19.75 -2.49
N GLY A 188 -17.64 -19.88 -3.62
CA GLY A 188 -18.45 -21.05 -3.98
C GLY A 188 -17.66 -22.31 -4.32
N VAL A 189 -16.37 -22.21 -4.68
CA VAL A 189 -15.57 -23.36 -5.16
C VAL A 189 -15.37 -24.46 -4.10
N TYR A 190 -15.13 -24.07 -2.84
CA TYR A 190 -14.76 -24.99 -1.76
C TYR A 190 -15.68 -24.85 -0.54
N ASP A 191 -16.99 -24.79 -0.75
CA ASP A 191 -18.02 -24.80 0.31
C ASP A 191 -17.78 -23.75 1.41
N GLN A 192 -17.46 -22.50 1.02
CA GLN A 192 -17.21 -21.38 1.94
C GLN A 192 -16.01 -21.55 2.89
N GLN A 193 -15.06 -22.43 2.55
CA GLN A 193 -13.80 -22.53 3.30
C GLN A 193 -12.86 -21.36 2.99
N SER A 194 -11.88 -21.14 3.88
CA SER A 194 -10.79 -20.19 3.59
C SER A 194 -9.99 -20.65 2.38
N VAL A 195 -9.89 -19.78 1.37
CA VAL A 195 -9.17 -20.05 0.13
C VAL A 195 -8.02 -19.07 -0.06
N ARG A 196 -6.97 -19.53 -0.75
CA ARG A 196 -5.93 -18.68 -1.33
C ARG A 196 -6.24 -18.52 -2.80
N CYS A 197 -6.31 -17.27 -3.24
CA CYS A 197 -6.55 -16.92 -4.63
C CYS A 197 -5.33 -16.21 -5.23
N THR A 198 -4.97 -16.59 -6.47
CA THR A 198 -3.95 -15.90 -7.26
C THR A 198 -4.58 -15.41 -8.55
N PHE A 199 -4.56 -14.10 -8.77
CA PHE A 199 -5.09 -13.46 -9.98
C PHE A 199 -3.94 -13.21 -10.96
N ASP A 200 -4.09 -13.69 -12.19
CA ASP A 200 -3.14 -13.50 -13.28
C ASP A 200 -3.80 -12.90 -14.52
N LYS A 201 -3.38 -11.70 -14.87
CA LYS A 201 -3.77 -11.02 -16.10
C LYS A 201 -2.54 -10.89 -17.00
N ARG A 202 -2.51 -11.70 -18.07
CA ARG A 202 -1.45 -11.62 -19.08
C ARG A 202 -1.68 -10.43 -20.03
N ASP A 203 -0.58 -9.83 -20.45
CA ASP A 203 -0.57 -8.80 -21.50
C ASP A 203 -1.08 -9.39 -22.82
N HIS A 204 -1.89 -8.62 -23.54
CA HIS A 204 -2.46 -8.97 -24.86
C HIS A 204 -3.32 -10.25 -24.91
N VAL A 205 -3.68 -10.80 -23.75
CA VAL A 205 -4.70 -11.84 -23.62
C VAL A 205 -5.96 -11.14 -23.14
N ASP A 206 -7.16 -11.54 -23.55
CA ASP A 206 -8.41 -10.88 -23.10
C ASP A 206 -9.01 -11.52 -21.84
N GLU A 207 -8.35 -12.55 -21.33
CA GLU A 207 -8.80 -13.37 -20.21
C GLU A 207 -7.95 -13.06 -18.97
N MET A 208 -8.60 -13.05 -17.80
CA MET A 208 -7.95 -13.10 -16.50
C MET A 208 -8.12 -14.50 -15.92
N VAL A 209 -7.04 -15.08 -15.47
CA VAL A 209 -7.03 -16.41 -14.86
C VAL A 209 -6.97 -16.25 -13.35
N VAL A 210 -7.82 -16.96 -12.62
CA VAL A 210 -7.84 -16.97 -11.16
C VAL A 210 -7.62 -18.39 -10.67
N PHE A 211 -6.54 -18.61 -9.94
CA PHE A 211 -6.25 -19.90 -9.31
C PHE A 211 -6.79 -19.88 -7.89
N VAL A 212 -7.54 -20.92 -7.51
CA VAL A 212 -8.16 -21.07 -6.19
C VAL A 212 -7.71 -22.38 -5.57
N GLU A 213 -7.11 -22.30 -4.39
CA GLU A 213 -6.69 -23.44 -3.57
C GLU A 213 -7.16 -23.24 -2.12
N PRO A 214 -7.50 -24.31 -1.37
CA PRO A 214 -7.84 -24.16 0.05
C PRO A 214 -6.64 -23.66 0.87
N ALA A 215 -6.86 -22.68 1.74
CA ALA A 215 -5.78 -22.04 2.50
C ALA A 215 -5.18 -22.95 3.59
N ASN A 216 -6.01 -23.85 4.15
CA ASN A 216 -5.66 -24.72 5.27
C ASN A 216 -5.42 -26.18 4.84
N TRP A 217 -5.11 -26.42 3.56
CA TRP A 217 -4.85 -27.77 3.06
C TRP A 217 -3.53 -28.33 3.59
N VAL A 218 -3.56 -29.53 4.17
CA VAL A 218 -2.37 -30.25 4.63
C VAL A 218 -2.32 -31.61 3.94
N GLU A 219 -1.37 -31.77 3.02
CA GLU A 219 -1.28 -32.96 2.16
C GLU A 219 -1.04 -34.25 2.96
N GLU A 220 -0.27 -34.16 4.06
CA GLU A 220 0.03 -35.30 4.93
C GLU A 220 -1.21 -35.86 5.63
N THR A 221 -2.13 -35.00 6.07
CA THR A 221 -3.36 -35.42 6.75
C THR A 221 -4.43 -35.88 5.77
N GLU A 222 -4.47 -35.27 4.57
CA GLU A 222 -5.47 -35.54 3.54
C GLU A 222 -5.08 -36.69 2.61
N GLY A 223 -3.81 -37.10 2.60
CA GLY A 223 -3.28 -38.20 1.78
C GLY A 223 -3.35 -37.96 0.27
N LYS A 224 -3.60 -36.71 -0.15
CA LYS A 224 -3.74 -36.31 -1.56
C LYS A 224 -3.24 -34.87 -1.76
N PRO A 225 -2.77 -34.53 -2.98
CA PRO A 225 -2.26 -33.19 -3.26
C PRO A 225 -3.34 -32.14 -3.11
N CYS A 226 -2.95 -30.90 -2.82
CA CYS A 226 -3.87 -29.78 -2.70
C CYS A 226 -4.78 -29.67 -3.94
N PRO A 227 -6.12 -29.69 -3.79
CA PRO A 227 -7.01 -29.47 -4.91
C PRO A 227 -6.83 -28.03 -5.39
N MET A 228 -6.86 -27.85 -6.71
CA MET A 228 -6.76 -26.54 -7.31
C MET A 228 -7.77 -26.39 -8.43
N THR A 229 -8.43 -25.25 -8.45
CA THR A 229 -9.41 -24.87 -9.46
C THR A 229 -8.90 -23.64 -10.19
N GLN A 230 -9.04 -23.64 -11.51
CA GLN A 230 -8.76 -22.48 -12.35
C GLN A 230 -10.08 -21.91 -12.84
N LEU A 231 -10.31 -20.63 -12.54
CA LEU A 231 -11.40 -19.83 -13.10
C LEU A 231 -10.83 -18.94 -14.21
N GLU A 232 -11.61 -18.77 -15.27
CA GLU A 232 -11.28 -17.93 -16.41
C GLU A 232 -12.36 -16.85 -16.53
N ALA A 233 -11.96 -15.60 -16.28
CA ALA A 233 -12.84 -14.44 -16.36
C ALA A 233 -12.57 -13.67 -17.67
N LYS A 234 -13.61 -13.53 -18.49
CA LYS A 234 -13.61 -12.77 -19.75
C LYS A 234 -14.47 -11.54 -19.61
N VAL A 235 -14.02 -10.43 -20.20
CA VAL A 235 -14.71 -9.14 -20.10
C VAL A 235 -14.75 -8.49 -21.48
N GLU A 236 -15.95 -8.14 -21.92
CA GLU A 236 -16.20 -7.39 -23.16
C GLU A 236 -16.89 -6.06 -22.82
N ASN A 237 -16.41 -4.98 -23.46
CA ASN A 237 -16.94 -3.64 -23.23
C ASN A 237 -17.82 -3.24 -24.41
N HIS A 238 -19.04 -2.79 -24.13
CA HIS A 238 -19.99 -2.32 -25.14
C HIS A 238 -20.37 -0.86 -24.89
N LEU A 239 -20.27 -0.03 -25.94
CA LEU A 239 -20.78 1.35 -25.98
C LEU A 239 -21.97 1.39 -26.94
N ASN A 240 -23.15 1.77 -26.46
CA ASN A 240 -24.38 1.75 -27.27
C ASN A 240 -24.54 0.41 -28.04
N ASP A 241 -24.37 -0.70 -27.32
CA ASP A 241 -24.44 -2.08 -27.82
C ASP A 241 -23.36 -2.48 -28.85
N ALA A 242 -22.42 -1.59 -29.20
CA ALA A 242 -21.29 -1.90 -30.06
C ALA A 242 -20.03 -2.26 -29.24
N PRO A 243 -19.27 -3.31 -29.63
CA PRO A 243 -18.04 -3.66 -28.95
C PRO A 243 -17.02 -2.52 -29.06
N SER A 244 -16.40 -2.19 -27.94
CA SER A 244 -15.46 -1.08 -27.82
C SER A 244 -14.29 -1.46 -26.91
N ARG A 245 -13.18 -0.71 -27.03
CA ARG A 245 -12.06 -0.83 -26.10
C ARG A 245 -12.44 -0.21 -24.76
N GLY A 246 -12.02 -0.82 -23.66
CA GLY A 246 -12.27 -0.28 -22.31
C GLY A 246 -11.81 1.17 -22.15
N SER A 247 -10.64 1.52 -22.69
CA SER A 247 -10.13 2.90 -22.67
C SER A 247 -11.04 3.90 -23.39
N MET A 248 -11.64 3.50 -24.51
CA MET A 248 -12.61 4.34 -25.23
C MET A 248 -13.94 4.41 -24.49
N ALA A 249 -14.34 3.32 -23.81
CA ALA A 249 -15.58 3.27 -23.08
C ALA A 249 -15.58 4.14 -21.81
N VAL A 250 -14.44 4.19 -21.11
CA VAL A 250 -14.24 5.07 -19.96
C VAL A 250 -14.27 6.54 -20.38
N ALA A 251 -13.66 6.86 -21.52
CA ALA A 251 -13.59 8.21 -22.09
C ALA A 251 -14.89 8.75 -22.70
N SER A 252 -15.92 7.91 -22.86
CA SER A 252 -17.15 8.28 -23.55
C SER A 252 -18.27 8.57 -22.56
N ASP A 253 -19.04 9.63 -22.79
CA ASP A 253 -20.27 9.92 -22.01
C ASP A 253 -21.44 8.98 -22.33
N GLN A 254 -21.27 8.07 -23.30
CA GLN A 254 -22.32 7.14 -23.71
C GLN A 254 -22.56 6.03 -22.68
N PRO A 255 -23.76 5.42 -22.67
CA PRO A 255 -24.04 4.21 -21.91
C PRO A 255 -22.98 3.13 -22.18
N TRP A 256 -22.32 2.69 -21.11
CA TRP A 256 -21.28 1.67 -21.14
C TRP A 256 -21.78 0.43 -20.40
N LEU A 257 -21.86 -0.67 -21.13
CA LEU A 257 -22.19 -2.00 -20.60
C LEU A 257 -20.93 -2.87 -20.58
N ILE A 258 -20.82 -3.69 -19.54
CA ILE A 258 -19.78 -4.71 -19.43
C ILE A 258 -20.47 -6.06 -19.49
N HIS A 259 -20.11 -6.85 -20.50
CA HIS A 259 -20.44 -8.26 -20.54
C HIS A 259 -19.29 -9.03 -19.94
N TRP A 260 -19.58 -9.99 -19.08
CA TRP A 260 -18.57 -10.82 -18.45
C TRP A 260 -19.01 -12.27 -18.45
N ALA A 261 -18.03 -13.17 -18.47
CA ALA A 261 -18.24 -14.60 -18.32
C ALA A 261 -17.15 -15.16 -17.42
N ILE A 262 -17.55 -15.94 -16.41
CA ILE A 262 -16.65 -16.69 -15.55
C ILE A 262 -16.88 -18.17 -15.84
N SER A 263 -15.82 -18.88 -16.21
CA SER A 263 -15.88 -20.31 -16.49
C SER A 263 -14.86 -21.08 -15.68
N HIS A 264 -15.23 -22.28 -15.25
CA HIS A 264 -14.30 -23.23 -14.63
C HIS A 264 -13.51 -23.94 -15.73
N SER A 265 -12.20 -23.96 -15.59
CA SER A 265 -11.34 -24.72 -16.50
C SER A 265 -11.59 -26.21 -16.32
N ALA A 266 -11.75 -26.92 -17.44
CA ALA A 266 -11.86 -28.38 -17.46
C ALA A 266 -10.49 -29.09 -17.52
N ALA A 267 -9.39 -28.33 -17.39
CA ALA A 267 -8.04 -28.87 -17.40
C ALA A 267 -7.76 -29.76 -16.19
N ASP A 268 -6.86 -30.73 -16.35
CA ASP A 268 -6.46 -31.62 -15.27
C ASP A 268 -5.67 -30.86 -14.20
N GLY A 269 -5.70 -31.35 -12.96
CA GLY A 269 -5.04 -30.68 -11.84
C GLY A 269 -3.52 -30.52 -12.00
N GLU A 270 -2.86 -31.38 -12.80
CA GLU A 270 -1.44 -31.24 -13.13
C GLU A 270 -1.17 -30.07 -14.08
N ASP A 271 -2.02 -29.88 -15.10
CA ASP A 271 -1.93 -28.76 -16.03
C ASP A 271 -2.19 -27.43 -15.33
N ILE A 272 -3.19 -27.39 -14.44
CA ILE A 272 -3.48 -26.19 -13.63
C ILE A 272 -2.28 -25.84 -12.73
N ARG A 273 -1.62 -26.84 -12.12
CA ARG A 273 -0.39 -26.65 -11.34
C ARG A 273 0.77 -26.12 -12.17
N SER A 274 0.95 -26.64 -13.37
CA SER A 274 1.95 -26.13 -14.31
C SER A 274 1.66 -24.68 -14.68
N SER A 275 0.40 -24.34 -14.96
CA SER A 275 -0.06 -22.97 -15.28
C SER A 275 0.20 -22.00 -14.12
N LEU A 276 -0.14 -22.37 -12.88
CA LEU A 276 0.16 -21.57 -11.69
C LEU A 276 1.67 -21.36 -11.52
N THR A 277 2.48 -22.42 -11.69
CA THR A 277 3.94 -22.32 -11.59
C THR A 277 4.52 -21.36 -12.64
N GLN A 278 3.98 -21.39 -13.86
CA GLN A 278 4.34 -20.43 -14.90
C GLN A 278 3.90 -19.00 -14.55
N SER A 279 2.75 -18.83 -13.89
CA SER A 279 2.28 -17.54 -13.39
C SER A 279 3.22 -16.97 -12.33
N GLN A 280 3.55 -17.78 -11.33
CA GLN A 280 4.48 -17.42 -10.26
C GLN A 280 5.88 -17.12 -10.81
N SER A 281 6.35 -17.87 -11.81
CA SER A 281 7.66 -17.61 -12.42
C SER A 281 7.72 -16.27 -13.16
N ARG A 282 6.61 -15.79 -13.71
CA ARG A 282 6.51 -14.42 -14.29
C ARG A 282 6.54 -13.32 -13.23
N GLN A 283 6.09 -13.60 -12.02
CA GLN A 283 6.16 -12.66 -10.89
C GLN A 283 7.58 -12.54 -10.31
N LEU A 284 8.49 -13.47 -10.64
CA LEU A 284 9.87 -13.46 -10.18
C LEU A 284 10.60 -12.20 -10.68
N ASN A 285 10.74 -11.23 -9.78
CA ASN A 285 11.58 -10.08 -10.02
C ASN A 285 13.03 -10.44 -9.73
N ALA A 286 13.83 -10.60 -10.78
CA ALA A 286 15.26 -10.80 -10.62
C ALA A 286 15.92 -9.52 -10.06
N LEU A 287 16.53 -9.63 -8.88
CA LEU A 287 17.31 -8.58 -8.26
C LEU A 287 18.68 -8.47 -8.95
N HIS A 288 19.24 -7.27 -8.96
CA HIS A 288 20.61 -7.08 -9.43
C HIS A 288 21.59 -7.42 -8.31
N PHE A 289 22.68 -8.10 -8.65
CA PHE A 289 23.76 -8.28 -7.68
C PHE A 289 24.23 -6.93 -7.12
N PRO A 290 24.47 -6.85 -5.80
CA PRO A 290 25.18 -5.75 -5.19
C PRO A 290 26.49 -5.50 -5.91
N ALA A 291 26.94 -4.26 -5.95
CA ALA A 291 28.15 -3.97 -6.67
C ALA A 291 29.39 -4.56 -5.98
N GLY A 292 30.22 -5.24 -6.78
CA GLY A 292 31.34 -6.03 -6.27
C GLY A 292 30.99 -7.50 -6.04
N VAL A 293 29.71 -7.85 -5.96
CA VAL A 293 29.22 -9.24 -5.92
C VAL A 293 28.93 -9.70 -7.33
N ARG A 294 29.42 -10.87 -7.71
CA ARG A 294 29.21 -11.48 -9.04
C ARG A 294 28.72 -12.92 -8.98
N THR A 295 28.80 -13.56 -7.82
CA THR A 295 28.39 -14.95 -7.63
C THR A 295 27.34 -15.09 -6.54
N LEU A 296 26.57 -16.17 -6.59
CA LEU A 296 25.59 -16.49 -5.54
C LEU A 296 26.27 -16.73 -4.19
N SER A 297 27.46 -17.34 -4.17
CA SER A 297 28.22 -17.57 -2.92
C SER A 297 28.60 -16.25 -2.24
N GLU A 298 29.10 -15.28 -3.02
CA GLU A 298 29.38 -13.92 -2.53
C GLU A 298 28.10 -13.19 -2.10
N MET A 299 26.97 -13.44 -2.75
CA MET A 299 25.67 -12.85 -2.39
C MET A 299 25.16 -13.37 -1.04
N VAL A 300 25.33 -14.67 -0.77
CA VAL A 300 24.99 -15.26 0.55
C VAL A 300 25.84 -14.59 1.63
N ALA A 301 27.16 -14.53 1.44
CA ALA A 301 28.05 -13.84 2.37
C ALA A 301 27.69 -12.35 2.52
N TYR A 302 27.33 -11.66 1.44
CA TYR A 302 26.87 -10.27 1.51
C TYR A 302 25.62 -10.14 2.38
N TRP A 303 24.61 -10.99 2.14
CA TRP A 303 23.32 -10.99 2.84
C TRP A 303 23.49 -11.21 4.35
N ASP A 304 24.28 -12.20 4.74
CA ASP A 304 24.58 -12.52 6.15
C ASP A 304 25.26 -11.35 6.88
N ASN A 305 25.92 -10.46 6.14
CA ASN A 305 26.62 -9.29 6.67
C ASN A 305 25.81 -7.97 6.52
N ILE A 306 24.58 -7.99 5.98
CA ILE A 306 23.74 -6.80 5.91
C ILE A 306 23.28 -6.43 7.33
N HIS A 307 23.79 -5.33 7.86
CA HIS A 307 23.43 -4.84 9.18
C HIS A 307 22.57 -3.56 9.09
N PHE A 308 21.30 -3.67 9.48
CA PHE A 308 20.37 -2.55 9.54
C PHE A 308 20.52 -1.69 10.82
N GLY A 309 21.75 -1.43 11.25
CA GLY A 309 22.04 -0.53 12.38
C GLY A 309 21.84 -1.11 13.79
N GLY A 310 21.76 -2.43 13.95
CA GLY A 310 21.83 -3.08 15.28
C GLY A 310 23.25 -3.05 15.86
N PRO A 311 23.40 -3.19 17.20
CA PRO A 311 24.73 -3.26 17.82
C PRO A 311 25.51 -4.45 17.23
N ILE A 312 26.72 -4.18 16.74
CA ILE A 312 27.62 -5.20 16.22
C ILE A 312 27.99 -6.12 17.38
N SER A 313 27.42 -7.32 17.41
CA SER A 313 27.96 -8.41 18.22
C SER A 313 29.38 -8.67 17.73
N LYS A 314 30.36 -8.42 18.60
CA LYS A 314 31.77 -8.68 18.28
C LYS A 314 31.91 -10.16 17.89
N PRO A 315 32.68 -10.49 16.84
CA PRO A 315 33.02 -11.89 16.59
C PRO A 315 33.77 -12.41 17.81
N SER A 316 33.24 -13.45 18.43
CA SER A 316 33.88 -14.15 19.54
C SER A 316 35.17 -14.78 19.01
N THR A 317 36.30 -14.20 19.39
CA THR A 317 37.58 -14.91 19.42
C THR A 317 37.48 -16.01 20.48
N GLY A 318 37.44 -17.28 20.07
CA GLY A 318 37.44 -18.40 21.02
C GLY A 318 37.21 -19.78 20.38
N ASP A 319 38.33 -20.42 20.04
CA ASP A 319 38.66 -21.84 20.15
C ASP A 319 37.74 -22.94 19.57
N LEU A 320 38.34 -23.64 18.61
CA LEU A 320 38.07 -25.04 18.28
C LEU A 320 38.29 -25.93 19.52
N SER A 321 37.22 -26.45 20.11
CA SER A 321 37.27 -27.75 20.78
C SER A 321 35.90 -28.44 20.79
N SER A 322 35.94 -29.74 20.51
CA SER A 322 34.84 -30.69 20.40
C SER A 322 34.32 -31.17 21.75
N SER A 323 32.99 -31.31 21.91
CA SER A 323 32.26 -32.40 22.65
C SER A 323 30.80 -31.98 22.88
N SER A 324 29.84 -32.57 22.17
CA SER A 324 28.96 -33.70 22.54
C SER A 324 27.72 -33.35 23.39
N SER A 325 26.55 -33.51 22.74
CA SER A 325 25.25 -34.03 23.23
C SER A 325 24.61 -33.44 24.50
N ASN A 326 23.47 -32.77 24.33
CA ASN A 326 22.18 -33.36 24.74
C ASN A 326 20.99 -32.60 24.15
N ALA A 327 20.02 -33.38 23.69
CA ALA A 327 18.73 -32.94 23.19
C ALA A 327 17.84 -32.39 24.31
N ASN A 328 17.06 -31.36 23.99
CA ASN A 328 15.64 -31.30 24.33
C ASN A 328 14.93 -30.41 23.32
N ALA A 329 13.90 -30.99 22.71
CA ALA A 329 13.12 -30.46 21.62
C ALA A 329 12.16 -29.36 22.10
N SER A 330 12.29 -28.19 21.50
CA SER A 330 11.18 -27.28 21.20
C SER A 330 11.40 -26.85 19.76
N GLU A 331 10.43 -27.11 18.89
CA GLU A 331 10.46 -26.82 17.47
C GLU A 331 10.66 -25.32 17.23
N ASP A 332 11.92 -24.94 17.05
CA ASP A 332 12.34 -23.63 16.60
C ASP A 332 12.49 -23.71 15.09
N LYS A 333 11.66 -22.97 14.36
CA LYS A 333 11.76 -22.85 12.90
C LYS A 333 13.10 -22.17 12.60
N THR A 334 14.10 -22.97 12.28
CA THR A 334 15.46 -22.47 12.00
C THR A 334 15.43 -21.48 10.82
N GLU A 335 16.08 -20.33 11.00
CA GLU A 335 16.27 -19.27 9.97
C GLU A 335 16.77 -19.80 8.60
N GLY A 336 17.37 -21.01 8.58
CA GLY A 336 17.82 -21.69 7.36
C GLY A 336 16.70 -22.22 6.45
N ASP A 337 15.51 -22.54 6.97
CA ASP A 337 14.37 -22.96 6.15
C ASP A 337 13.65 -21.78 5.51
N GLU A 338 13.67 -20.61 6.16
CA GLU A 338 13.20 -19.35 5.55
C GLU A 338 14.06 -18.97 4.35
N TRP A 339 15.39 -19.15 4.43
CA TRP A 339 16.31 -18.88 3.32
C TRP A 339 16.07 -19.79 2.11
N ARG A 340 15.83 -21.09 2.30
CA ARG A 340 15.53 -22.02 1.20
C ARG A 340 14.21 -21.68 0.52
N THR A 341 13.27 -21.12 1.27
CA THR A 341 11.96 -20.68 0.76
C THR A 341 12.09 -19.35 -0.01
N LEU A 342 12.86 -18.40 0.51
CA LEU A 342 13.19 -17.13 -0.17
C LEU A 342 14.04 -17.31 -1.44
N ASN A 343 14.97 -18.26 -1.44
CA ASN A 343 15.81 -18.58 -2.59
C ASN A 343 15.00 -19.15 -3.79
N ARG A 344 13.81 -19.72 -3.53
CA ARG A 344 12.88 -20.11 -4.60
C ARG A 344 12.19 -18.91 -5.26
N CYS A 345 12.15 -17.76 -4.58
CA CYS A 345 11.44 -16.55 -5.01
C CYS A 345 12.35 -15.42 -5.52
N LEU A 346 13.67 -15.47 -5.27
CA LEU A 346 14.59 -14.41 -5.65
C LEU A 346 15.64 -14.92 -6.64
N ALA A 347 15.49 -14.52 -7.91
CA ALA A 347 16.52 -14.69 -8.91
C ALA A 347 17.52 -13.51 -8.84
N PHE A 348 18.81 -13.76 -9.09
CA PHE A 348 19.82 -12.71 -9.18
C PHE A 348 20.40 -12.62 -10.59
N ARG A 349 20.65 -11.39 -11.05
CA ARG A 349 21.28 -11.11 -12.34
C ARG A 349 22.37 -10.06 -12.22
N THR A 350 23.29 -10.07 -13.19
CA THR A 350 24.28 -9.00 -13.34
C THR A 350 23.59 -7.67 -13.65
N ALA A 351 24.21 -6.56 -13.22
CA ALA A 351 23.68 -5.23 -13.48
C ALA A 351 23.67 -4.96 -14.99
N SER A 352 22.54 -4.46 -15.52
CA SER A 352 22.47 -4.02 -16.91
C SER A 352 23.23 -2.70 -17.09
N PRO A 353 23.61 -2.31 -18.33
CA PRO A 353 24.27 -1.03 -18.60
C PRO A 353 23.48 0.18 -18.07
N GLN A 354 22.15 0.07 -18.06
CA GLN A 354 21.27 1.10 -17.50
C GLN A 354 21.42 1.21 -15.98
N ILE A 355 21.46 0.08 -15.26
CA ILE A 355 21.68 0.07 -13.81
C ILE A 355 23.08 0.58 -13.47
N GLU A 356 24.10 0.19 -14.23
CA GLU A 356 25.46 0.71 -14.06
C GLU A 356 25.53 2.23 -14.28
N TYR A 357 24.76 2.74 -15.25
CA TYR A 357 24.65 4.18 -15.47
C TYR A 357 23.98 4.90 -14.29
N LEU A 358 22.90 4.35 -13.72
CA LEU A 358 22.26 4.90 -12.52
C LEU A 358 23.21 4.90 -11.31
N ARG A 359 23.99 3.82 -11.14
CA ARG A 359 25.05 3.75 -10.11
C ARG A 359 26.10 4.85 -10.31
N ARG A 360 26.47 5.15 -11.57
CA ARG A 360 27.38 6.26 -11.90
C ARG A 360 26.80 7.62 -11.55
N LEU A 361 25.55 7.91 -11.92
CA LEU A 361 24.90 9.17 -11.59
C LEU A 361 24.80 9.38 -10.07
N ALA A 362 24.54 8.31 -9.33
CA ALA A 362 24.49 8.38 -7.87
C ALA A 362 25.86 8.71 -7.25
N ARG A 363 26.97 8.20 -7.82
CA ARG A 363 28.33 8.62 -7.42
C ARG A 363 28.55 10.11 -7.68
N GLU A 364 28.27 10.56 -8.90
CA GLU A 364 28.49 11.95 -9.28
C GLU A 364 27.68 12.93 -8.41
N GLY A 365 26.44 12.57 -8.06
CA GLY A 365 25.61 13.33 -7.14
C GLY A 365 26.11 13.32 -5.69
N HIS A 366 26.68 12.21 -5.22
CA HIS A 366 27.35 12.16 -3.93
C HIS A 366 28.57 13.10 -3.89
N ASP A 367 29.46 12.99 -4.88
CA ASP A 367 30.67 13.81 -4.97
C ASP A 367 30.32 15.31 -5.08
N ALA A 368 29.25 15.63 -5.82
CA ALA A 368 28.72 16.99 -5.88
C ALA A 368 28.20 17.49 -4.52
N THR A 369 27.50 16.64 -3.76
CA THR A 369 27.06 16.98 -2.41
C THR A 369 28.25 17.24 -1.49
N MET A 370 29.23 16.33 -1.46
CA MET A 370 30.40 16.46 -0.61
C MET A 370 31.21 17.73 -0.93
N ARG A 371 31.33 18.07 -2.22
CA ARG A 371 31.95 19.34 -2.64
C ARG A 371 31.17 20.55 -2.14
N ALA A 372 29.85 20.57 -2.32
CA ALA A 372 29.00 21.66 -1.86
C ALA A 372 29.07 21.83 -0.32
N GLU A 373 29.05 20.74 0.43
CA GLU A 373 29.19 20.76 1.90
C GLU A 373 30.58 21.28 2.34
N ALA A 374 31.65 20.90 1.63
CA ALA A 374 33.00 21.40 1.90
C ALA A 374 33.16 22.90 1.54
N GLU A 375 32.55 23.34 0.45
CA GLU A 375 32.49 24.76 0.06
C GLU A 375 31.68 25.58 1.08
N GLU A 376 30.54 25.07 1.54
CA GLU A 376 29.72 25.73 2.56
C GLU A 376 30.48 25.85 3.89
N ALA A 377 31.09 24.74 4.35
CA ALA A 377 31.91 24.69 5.57
C ALA A 377 33.11 25.63 5.52
N SER A 378 33.74 25.79 4.34
CA SER A 378 34.85 26.74 4.16
C SER A 378 34.40 28.19 3.98
N SER A 379 33.15 28.45 3.56
CA SER A 379 32.63 29.81 3.42
C SER A 379 32.17 30.46 4.73
N GLY A 380 32.03 29.67 5.81
CA GLY A 380 31.58 30.16 7.12
C GLY A 380 30.12 30.63 7.18
N LYS A 381 29.35 30.46 6.10
CA LYS A 381 27.90 30.74 6.09
C LYS A 381 27.18 29.62 6.81
N GLY A 382 26.48 29.95 7.90
CA GLY A 382 25.62 29.00 8.60
C GLY A 382 24.50 28.49 7.69
N LYS A 383 24.04 27.26 7.94
CA LYS A 383 22.96 26.61 7.20
C LYS A 383 21.72 27.52 7.18
N VAL A 384 21.31 27.96 5.99
CA VAL A 384 20.14 28.83 5.83
C VAL A 384 18.87 27.98 6.01
N VAL A 385 18.20 28.16 7.15
CA VAL A 385 16.86 27.62 7.38
C VAL A 385 15.87 28.60 6.77
N TRP A 386 15.18 28.17 5.71
CA TRP A 386 14.11 28.95 5.10
C TRP A 386 12.80 28.70 5.86
N GLY A 387 12.36 29.71 6.62
CA GLY A 387 11.16 29.70 7.47
C GLY A 387 11.35 30.65 8.66
N PRO A 388 10.29 31.25 9.23
CA PRO A 388 10.45 32.13 10.37
C PRO A 388 11.02 31.35 11.56
N ALA A 389 12.16 31.81 12.08
CA ALA A 389 12.83 31.24 13.25
C ALA A 389 12.06 31.50 14.57
N ASP A 390 10.99 32.29 14.54
CA ASP A 390 10.41 32.94 15.73
C ASP A 390 9.30 32.16 16.45
N PHE A 391 9.02 30.90 16.08
CA PHE A 391 7.98 30.08 16.74
C PHE A 391 8.49 28.86 17.51
N LEU A 392 9.77 28.83 17.88
CA LEU A 392 10.23 28.01 19.01
C LEU A 392 10.32 28.91 20.24
N ARG A 393 9.17 29.22 20.86
CA ARG A 393 9.20 29.64 22.26
C ARG A 393 9.65 28.43 23.06
N ASP A 394 10.76 28.59 23.78
CA ASP A 394 11.11 27.78 24.93
C ASP A 394 9.89 27.72 25.86
N VAL A 395 9.21 26.57 25.91
CA VAL A 395 8.19 26.30 26.93
C VAL A 395 8.90 25.64 28.11
N VAL A 396 9.52 26.50 28.92
CA VAL A 396 9.86 26.32 30.33
C VAL A 396 9.78 27.75 30.89
N ASP A 397 8.88 28.16 31.78
CA ASP A 397 8.41 27.54 33.02
C ASP A 397 7.04 28.11 33.44
N ASP A 398 6.42 27.40 34.38
CA ASP A 398 5.25 27.68 35.22
C ASP A 398 4.80 29.15 35.40
N ASP A 399 3.49 29.42 35.18
CA ASP A 399 2.55 29.88 36.23
C ASP A 399 1.13 30.21 35.72
N GLN A 400 0.87 30.22 34.40
CA GLN A 400 -0.44 30.67 33.88
C GLN A 400 -1.53 29.59 33.76
N ASN A 401 -1.20 28.32 33.99
CA ASN A 401 -2.17 27.22 33.87
C ASN A 401 -2.90 26.86 35.19
N ARG A 402 -2.64 27.61 36.28
CA ARG A 402 -3.35 27.44 37.56
C ARG A 402 -4.56 28.36 37.74
N GLN A 403 -4.75 29.35 36.86
CA GLN A 403 -5.90 30.26 36.95
C GLN A 403 -7.12 29.78 36.15
N LEU A 404 -6.94 28.92 35.14
CA LEU A 404 -8.03 28.47 34.26
C LEU A 404 -8.67 27.13 34.69
N VAL A 405 -8.10 26.44 35.69
CA VAL A 405 -8.63 25.17 36.24
C VAL A 405 -9.43 25.39 37.55
N ARG A 406 -9.63 26.65 37.98
CA ARG A 406 -10.44 26.99 39.17
C ARG A 406 -11.82 27.60 38.88
N ASP A 407 -12.11 28.00 37.64
CA ASP A 407 -13.39 28.63 37.29
C ASP A 407 -14.38 27.68 36.58
N VAL A 408 -14.13 26.37 36.57
CA VAL A 408 -15.05 25.36 35.98
C VAL A 408 -15.61 24.38 37.03
N SER A 409 -15.32 24.59 38.32
CA SER A 409 -15.81 23.73 39.41
C SER A 409 -16.86 24.37 40.34
N GLU A 410 -17.44 25.52 39.97
CA GLU A 410 -18.63 26.07 40.65
C GLU A 410 -19.64 26.64 39.63
N SER A 411 -20.64 25.83 39.27
CA SER A 411 -22.04 26.26 39.04
C SER A 411 -22.87 25.09 38.48
N THR A 412 -23.29 24.21 39.37
CA THR A 412 -24.56 23.51 39.19
C THR A 412 -25.72 24.42 39.60
N VAL A 413 -26.88 24.19 38.96
CA VAL A 413 -28.22 24.77 39.19
C VAL A 413 -28.54 26.03 38.37
N ASP A 414 -29.23 25.88 37.22
CA ASP A 414 -30.70 26.02 37.12
C ASP A 414 -31.18 25.72 35.68
N GLY A 415 -32.45 25.33 35.53
CA GLY A 415 -33.05 24.81 34.30
C GLY A 415 -33.40 25.82 33.20
N GLY A 416 -33.65 25.31 32.00
CA GLY A 416 -34.21 26.08 30.87
C GLY A 416 -34.11 25.34 29.54
N GLU A 417 -35.26 24.95 28.99
CA GLU A 417 -35.44 24.28 27.70
C GLU A 417 -34.97 25.10 26.47
N VAL A 418 -34.73 24.37 25.37
CA VAL A 418 -35.24 24.56 23.99
C VAL A 418 -34.14 24.45 22.93
N GLY A 419 -34.34 23.55 21.96
CA GLY A 419 -33.86 23.74 20.58
C GLY A 419 -33.16 22.57 19.88
N GLY A 420 -33.67 21.34 19.97
CA GLY A 420 -33.25 20.25 19.09
C GLY A 420 -33.82 20.41 17.69
N VAL A 421 -32.96 20.47 16.67
CA VAL A 421 -33.35 20.35 15.25
C VAL A 421 -33.06 18.92 14.79
N SER A 422 -34.12 18.12 14.75
CA SER A 422 -34.21 16.87 14.01
C SER A 422 -34.65 17.17 12.58
N VAL A 423 -33.91 16.68 11.57
CA VAL A 423 -34.37 16.66 10.18
C VAL A 423 -34.86 15.24 9.89
N SER A 424 -36.19 15.11 9.91
CA SER A 424 -36.93 13.93 9.49
C SER A 424 -37.01 13.84 7.97
N VAL A 425 -36.73 12.64 7.46
CA VAL A 425 -37.02 12.19 6.09
C VAL A 425 -38.53 12.26 5.87
N LYS A 426 -38.96 13.03 4.86
CA LYS A 426 -40.34 13.03 4.37
C LYS A 426 -40.51 11.94 3.33
N GLU A 427 -41.16 10.85 3.71
CA GLU A 427 -41.89 9.99 2.77
C GLU A 427 -43.19 10.71 2.38
N SER A 428 -43.44 10.78 1.07
CA SER A 428 -44.67 11.31 0.48
C SER A 428 -45.47 10.13 -0.09
N CYS A 429 -46.40 9.61 0.72
CA CYS A 429 -47.51 8.77 0.25
C CYS A 429 -48.79 9.42 0.73
N ASP A 430 -49.37 10.29 -0.10
CA ASP A 430 -50.72 10.80 0.13
C ASP A 430 -51.75 9.84 -0.49
N SER A 431 -52.66 9.39 0.36
CA SER A 431 -53.94 8.78 -0.02
C SER A 431 -54.99 9.17 1.03
N ALA A 432 -56.00 9.92 0.60
CA ALA A 432 -57.31 10.00 1.24
C ALA A 432 -58.32 10.43 0.15
N ALA A 433 -59.16 9.53 -0.36
CA ALA A 433 -60.43 9.03 0.19
C ALA A 433 -61.63 9.79 -0.39
N GLY A 434 -62.56 9.07 -1.03
CA GLY A 434 -63.91 9.57 -1.30
C GLY A 434 -64.71 8.84 -2.39
N VAL A 435 -65.67 8.03 -1.92
CA VAL A 435 -66.98 7.70 -2.54
C VAL A 435 -67.06 6.53 -3.54
N GLY A 436 -67.90 5.53 -3.18
CA GLY A 436 -68.87 4.98 -4.14
C GLY A 436 -68.92 3.46 -4.36
N ASP A 437 -69.71 2.78 -3.53
CA ASP A 437 -70.72 1.76 -3.90
C ASP A 437 -70.31 0.35 -4.41
N GLY A 438 -71.09 -0.65 -3.97
CA GLY A 438 -71.37 -1.85 -4.77
C GLY A 438 -70.75 -3.21 -4.40
N SER A 439 -71.44 -3.93 -3.51
CA SER A 439 -71.84 -5.34 -3.70
C SER A 439 -70.83 -6.52 -3.63
N ARG A 440 -70.96 -7.28 -2.52
CA ARG A 440 -71.40 -8.71 -2.44
C ARG A 440 -70.39 -9.87 -2.59
N ALA A 441 -70.44 -10.75 -1.56
CA ALA A 441 -70.09 -12.18 -1.47
C ALA A 441 -68.59 -12.55 -1.40
N LYS A 442 -68.09 -13.53 -0.62
CA LYS A 442 -68.58 -14.61 0.27
C LYS A 442 -67.34 -15.06 1.10
N CYS A 443 -67.46 -15.35 2.40
CA CYS A 443 -67.23 -16.68 3.04
C CYS A 443 -66.02 -17.48 2.49
N SER A 444 -65.06 -18.03 3.26
CA SER A 444 -65.17 -18.70 4.57
C SER A 444 -63.78 -19.18 5.08
N LEU A 445 -63.57 -19.06 6.39
CA LEU A 445 -63.12 -20.05 7.39
C LEU A 445 -61.85 -20.90 7.22
N ASP A 446 -61.16 -20.98 8.38
CA ASP A 446 -60.40 -22.08 8.99
C ASP A 446 -59.20 -22.67 8.21
N GLY A 447 -58.06 -23.01 8.81
CA GLY A 447 -57.70 -23.18 10.21
C GLY A 447 -56.59 -24.23 10.28
N SER A 448 -55.58 -23.95 11.12
CA SER A 448 -54.76 -24.89 11.88
C SER A 448 -53.79 -25.90 11.22
N SER A 449 -52.66 -26.01 11.95
CA SER A 449 -51.87 -27.20 12.29
C SER A 449 -50.79 -27.74 11.34
N HIS A 450 -49.55 -27.50 11.79
CA HIS A 450 -48.51 -28.48 12.17
C HIS A 450 -48.11 -29.61 11.20
N GLY A 451 -46.80 -29.61 10.91
CA GLY A 451 -45.93 -30.75 11.21
C GLY A 451 -45.74 -31.78 10.09
N HIS A 452 -44.63 -31.68 9.36
CA HIS A 452 -43.44 -32.50 9.66
C HIS A 452 -42.19 -31.94 8.99
#